data_AF-T0C4Y7-F1
#
_entry.id   AF-T0C4Y7-F1
#
_cell.length_a   1.000
_cell.length_b   1.000
_cell.length_c   1.000
_cell.angle_alpha   90.00
_cell.angle_beta   90.00
_cell.angle_gamma   90.00
#
_symmetry.space_group_name_H-M   'P 1'
#
loop_
_entity.id
_entity.type
_entity.pdbx_description
1 polymer ?
#
loop_
_entity_poly.entity_id
_entity_poly.type
_entity_poly.pdbx_seq_one_letter_code
_entity_poly.pdbx_strand_id
1 'polypeptide(L)'
;MITLPAQAKTILLCLGQEESYYAKRHDTGPRYHLNQIMINEISSVGNPQFSKGYFNKFCSEPSKSPTLKLLKALTTGQRKIFDFKEEDGGIGVQYSMSTYNEFRLKSIKILIEYLAKIQIQASSPDCLEQNIPGLKEFYARYRYLEGEVGLSTLKGSKESLLKIYGSLENIDVILKKCKKTK
;
A
#
# COMPACT_ATOMS: atom_id res chain seq x y z
N MET A 1 19.28 33.18 -13.18
CA MET A 1 18.31 32.08 -13.38
C MET A 1 18.36 31.22 -12.12
N ILE A 2 17.27 31.17 -11.36
CA ILE A 2 17.19 30.30 -10.19
C ILE A 2 16.91 28.89 -10.72
N THR A 3 17.92 28.03 -10.76
CA THR A 3 17.73 26.60 -11.00
C THR A 3 16.97 26.03 -9.80
N LEU A 4 15.68 25.74 -9.98
CA LEU A 4 14.91 24.93 -9.04
C LEU A 4 15.68 23.63 -8.79
N PRO A 5 15.90 23.22 -7.54
CA PRO A 5 16.61 21.98 -7.25
C PRO A 5 15.86 20.82 -7.89
N ALA A 6 16.60 19.85 -8.44
CA ALA A 6 16.03 18.61 -8.95
C ALA A 6 15.14 18.01 -7.85
N GLN A 7 13.82 18.06 -8.06
CA GLN A 7 12.85 17.78 -7.01
C GLN A 7 13.06 16.35 -6.51
N ALA A 8 13.29 16.21 -5.20
CA ALA A 8 13.57 14.92 -4.60
C ALA A 8 12.41 13.95 -4.89
N LYS A 9 12.73 12.84 -5.56
CA LYS A 9 11.77 11.80 -5.95
C LYS A 9 11.41 10.91 -4.75
N THR A 10 10.70 11.50 -3.80
CA THR A 10 10.36 10.91 -2.49
C THR A 10 9.04 10.15 -2.51
N ILE A 11 8.80 9.34 -1.47
CA ILE A 11 7.52 8.66 -1.28
C ILE A 11 6.39 9.66 -1.10
N LEU A 12 6.54 10.66 -0.23
CA LEU A 12 5.46 11.63 0.01
C LEU A 12 5.11 12.43 -1.25
N LEU A 13 6.08 12.74 -2.11
CA LEU A 13 5.79 13.36 -3.41
C LEU A 13 4.90 12.46 -4.28
N CYS A 14 5.21 11.16 -4.34
CA CYS A 14 4.43 10.18 -5.07
C CYS A 14 3.00 10.04 -4.53
N LEU A 15 2.87 9.92 -3.21
CA LEU A 15 1.58 9.76 -2.55
C LEU A 15 0.74 11.04 -2.61
N GLY A 16 1.35 12.22 -2.49
CA GLY A 16 0.66 13.50 -2.62
C GLY A 16 0.19 13.78 -4.06
N GLN A 17 0.91 13.29 -5.08
CA GLN A 17 0.43 13.34 -6.46
C GLN A 17 -0.84 12.49 -6.67
N GLU A 18 -0.90 11.32 -6.02
CA GLU A 18 -2.10 10.48 -6.01
C GLU A 18 -3.24 11.11 -5.19
N GLU A 19 -2.94 11.67 -4.02
CA GLU A 19 -3.92 12.40 -3.21
C GLU A 19 -4.55 13.55 -3.99
N SER A 20 -3.73 14.36 -4.67
CA SER A 20 -4.20 15.45 -5.53
C SER A 20 -5.09 14.95 -6.67
N TYR A 21 -4.82 13.76 -7.21
CA TYR A 21 -5.67 13.13 -8.22
C TYR A 21 -7.06 12.78 -7.67
N TYR A 22 -7.14 12.21 -6.46
CA TYR A 22 -8.41 11.91 -5.80
C TYR A 22 -9.17 13.18 -5.41
N ALA A 23 -8.48 14.17 -4.84
CA ALA A 23 -9.06 15.44 -4.40
C ALA A 23 -9.74 16.19 -5.56
N LYS A 24 -9.09 16.27 -6.73
CA LYS A 24 -9.66 16.90 -7.94
C LYS A 24 -10.92 16.21 -8.46
N ARG A 25 -11.14 14.95 -8.08
CA ARG A 25 -12.29 14.12 -8.48
C ARG A 25 -13.34 14.00 -7.38
N HIS A 26 -13.11 14.60 -6.21
CA HIS A 26 -13.92 14.41 -5.01
C HIS A 26 -14.10 12.91 -4.65
N ASP A 27 -13.09 12.09 -4.95
CA ASP A 27 -13.12 10.66 -4.64
C ASP A 27 -12.74 10.45 -3.17
N THR A 28 -13.69 9.93 -2.39
CA THR A 28 -13.53 9.61 -0.96
C THR A 28 -13.58 8.10 -0.70
N GLY A 29 -13.43 7.29 -1.75
CA GLY A 29 -13.52 5.84 -1.70
C GLY A 29 -12.36 5.15 -0.98
N PRO A 30 -12.33 3.80 -1.02
CA PRO A 30 -11.33 3.01 -0.28
C PRO A 30 -9.90 3.33 -0.70
N ARG A 31 -9.67 3.66 -1.99
CA ARG A 31 -8.35 3.99 -2.53
C ARG A 31 -7.81 5.32 -1.98
N TYR A 32 -8.67 6.33 -1.89
CA TYR A 32 -8.33 7.59 -1.23
C TYR A 32 -7.97 7.35 0.23
N HIS A 33 -8.76 6.54 0.95
CA HIS A 33 -8.47 6.22 2.34
C HIS A 33 -7.16 5.45 2.52
N LEU A 34 -6.84 4.49 1.64
CA LEU A 34 -5.55 3.80 1.64
C LEU A 34 -4.38 4.77 1.44
N ASN A 35 -4.53 5.74 0.53
CA ASN A 35 -3.54 6.79 0.32
C ASN A 35 -3.31 7.63 1.59
N GLN A 36 -4.39 8.03 2.29
CA GLN A 36 -4.30 8.74 3.57
C GLN A 36 -3.56 7.95 4.65
N ILE A 37 -3.90 6.65 4.82
CA ILE A 37 -3.20 5.77 5.78
C ILE A 37 -1.71 5.73 5.46
N MET A 38 -1.36 5.54 4.19
CA MET A 38 0.03 5.41 3.76
C MET A 38 0.81 6.72 3.89
N ILE A 39 0.19 7.88 3.65
CA ILE A 39 0.80 9.20 3.90
C ILE A 39 1.11 9.37 5.39
N ASN A 40 0.15 9.04 6.26
CA ASN A 40 0.33 9.16 7.71
C ASN A 40 1.45 8.25 8.22
N GLU A 41 1.46 7.00 7.79
CA GLU A 41 2.51 6.05 8.16
C GLU A 41 3.88 6.49 7.64
N ILE A 42 3.99 6.89 6.37
CA ILE A 42 5.27 7.35 5.79
C ILE A 42 5.78 8.62 6.46
N SER A 43 4.89 9.56 6.79
CA SER A 43 5.28 10.80 7.48
C SER A 43 5.89 10.51 8.86
N SER A 44 5.50 9.41 9.50
CA SER A 44 6.05 8.99 10.80
C SER A 44 7.41 8.29 10.72
N VAL A 45 7.76 7.69 9.58
CA VAL A 45 8.95 6.82 9.44
C VAL A 45 10.12 7.45 8.68
N GLY A 46 9.98 8.72 8.31
CA GLY A 46 10.89 9.42 7.41
C GLY A 46 10.45 9.29 5.95
N ASN A 47 10.76 10.30 5.13
CA ASN A 47 10.34 10.38 3.75
C ASN A 47 11.49 9.98 2.79
N PRO A 48 11.82 8.69 2.65
CA PRO A 48 12.97 8.27 1.87
C PRO A 48 12.76 8.55 0.38
N GLN A 49 13.88 8.64 -0.34
CA GLN A 49 13.88 8.72 -1.78
C GLN A 49 13.70 7.33 -2.39
N PHE A 50 13.05 7.24 -3.54
CA PHE A 50 13.05 6.01 -4.31
C PHE A 50 14.43 5.75 -4.90
N SER A 51 14.83 4.47 -4.95
CA SER A 51 15.98 4.05 -5.75
C SER A 51 15.76 4.39 -7.23
N LYS A 52 16.86 4.50 -7.99
CA LYS A 52 16.83 4.90 -9.40
C LYS A 52 15.78 4.13 -10.21
N GLY A 53 14.89 4.86 -10.89
CA GLY A 53 13.82 4.33 -11.74
C GLY A 53 12.53 3.93 -11.03
N TYR A 54 12.54 3.71 -9.71
CA TYR A 54 11.35 3.28 -8.96
C TYR A 54 10.27 4.34 -8.87
N PHE A 55 10.64 5.61 -8.70
CA PHE A 55 9.65 6.70 -8.69
C PHE A 55 8.80 6.70 -9.97
N ASN A 56 9.44 6.67 -11.15
CA ASN A 56 8.70 6.65 -12.41
C ASN A 56 7.86 5.36 -12.56
N LYS A 57 8.36 4.22 -12.09
CA LYS A 57 7.64 2.94 -12.13
C LYS A 57 6.36 2.95 -11.28
N PHE A 58 6.38 3.59 -10.13
CA PHE A 58 5.26 3.59 -9.19
C PHE A 58 4.32 4.78 -9.43
N CYS A 59 4.89 5.96 -9.67
CA CYS A 59 4.23 7.27 -9.55
C CYS A 59 3.88 7.94 -10.88
N SER A 60 4.23 7.34 -12.03
CA SER A 60 3.97 7.92 -13.36
C SER A 60 2.48 8.12 -13.66
N GLU A 61 1.60 7.31 -13.06
CA GLU A 61 0.16 7.33 -13.32
C GLU A 61 -0.61 7.32 -12.00
N PRO A 62 -1.00 8.50 -11.46
CA PRO A 62 -1.80 8.61 -10.24
C PRO A 62 -3.11 7.80 -10.28
N SER A 63 -3.75 7.70 -11.45
CA SER A 63 -4.99 6.94 -11.66
C SER A 63 -4.83 5.42 -11.46
N LYS A 64 -3.61 4.89 -11.53
CA LYS A 64 -3.30 3.46 -11.31
C LYS A 64 -2.88 3.15 -9.87
N SER A 65 -3.26 4.02 -8.94
CA SER A 65 -2.99 3.95 -7.50
C SER A 65 -1.54 3.58 -7.15
N PRO A 66 -0.61 4.55 -7.23
CA PRO A 66 0.76 4.41 -6.72
C PRO A 66 0.83 3.80 -5.31
N THR A 67 -0.10 4.16 -4.42
CA THR A 67 -0.23 3.63 -3.07
C THR A 67 -0.44 2.13 -3.06
N LEU A 68 -1.36 1.61 -3.89
CA LEU A 68 -1.62 0.17 -3.97
C LEU A 68 -0.39 -0.59 -4.48
N LYS A 69 0.32 -0.02 -5.47
CA LYS A 69 1.59 -0.59 -5.96
C LYS A 69 2.65 -0.63 -4.86
N LEU A 70 2.76 0.45 -4.08
CA LEU A 70 3.70 0.55 -2.98
C LEU A 70 3.40 -0.50 -1.91
N LEU A 71 2.14 -0.60 -1.48
CA LEU A 71 1.70 -1.59 -0.52
C LEU A 71 2.01 -3.02 -1.00
N LYS A 72 1.69 -3.33 -2.27
CA LYS A 72 2.04 -4.60 -2.92
C LYS A 72 3.53 -4.90 -2.80
N ALA A 73 4.39 -3.94 -3.12
CA ALA A 73 5.84 -4.11 -3.06
C ALA A 73 6.33 -4.38 -1.61
N LEU A 74 5.78 -3.66 -0.62
CA LEU A 74 6.10 -3.83 0.79
C LEU A 74 5.68 -5.23 1.29
N THR A 75 4.43 -5.63 1.05
CA THR A 75 3.87 -6.89 1.56
C THR A 75 4.46 -8.12 0.87
N THR A 76 4.83 -8.00 -0.42
CA THR A 76 5.45 -9.11 -1.18
C THR A 76 6.97 -9.19 -1.01
N GLY A 77 7.54 -8.31 -0.19
CA GLY A 77 8.95 -8.36 0.18
C GLY A 77 9.91 -7.87 -0.90
N GLN A 78 9.46 -7.04 -1.83
CA GLN A 78 10.33 -6.41 -2.82
C GLN A 78 11.39 -5.55 -2.10
N ARG A 79 12.65 -5.75 -2.47
CA ARG A 79 13.81 -5.10 -1.84
C ARG A 79 14.34 -3.96 -2.72
N LYS A 80 15.14 -3.07 -2.13
CA LYS A 80 15.85 -1.98 -2.84
C LYS A 80 14.90 -1.06 -3.62
N ILE A 81 13.76 -0.73 -3.01
CA ILE A 81 12.80 0.25 -3.55
C ILE A 81 13.24 1.68 -3.20
N PHE A 82 13.95 1.83 -2.07
CA PHE A 82 14.34 3.11 -1.50
C PHE A 82 15.85 3.24 -1.41
N ASP A 83 16.31 4.47 -1.58
CA ASP A 83 17.68 4.89 -1.40
C ASP A 83 17.78 5.65 -0.07
N PHE A 84 18.46 5.05 0.90
CA PHE A 84 18.77 5.67 2.17
C PHE A 84 20.16 6.29 2.01
N LYS A 85 20.19 7.56 1.61
CA LYS A 85 21.45 8.26 1.39
C LYS A 85 22.28 8.31 2.68
N GLU A 86 23.57 8.05 2.55
CA GLU A 86 24.57 8.07 3.63
C GLU A 86 24.88 9.46 4.19
N GLU A 87 24.19 10.51 3.74
CA GLU A 87 24.44 11.91 4.12
C GLU A 87 24.26 12.15 5.65
N ASP A 88 23.58 11.24 6.37
CA ASP A 88 23.41 11.26 7.84
C ASP A 88 24.47 10.42 8.63
N GLY A 89 25.50 9.91 7.95
CA GLY A 89 26.44 8.95 8.53
C GLY A 89 25.81 7.56 8.78
N GLY A 90 26.64 6.59 9.19
CA GLY A 90 26.21 5.19 9.33
C GLY A 90 25.04 4.96 10.30
N ILE A 91 24.87 5.83 11.30
CA ILE A 91 23.80 5.75 12.31
C ILE A 91 22.45 6.20 11.73
N GLY A 92 22.40 7.28 10.95
CA GLY A 92 21.16 7.76 10.32
C GLY A 92 20.60 6.80 9.26
N VAL A 93 21.50 6.13 8.53
CA VAL A 93 21.12 5.05 7.59
C VAL A 93 20.55 3.83 8.34
N GLN A 94 21.19 3.41 9.43
CA GLN A 94 20.70 2.30 10.25
C GLN A 94 19.33 2.60 10.88
N TYR A 95 19.14 3.82 11.39
CA TYR A 95 17.85 4.27 11.92
C TYR A 95 16.78 4.23 10.83
N SER A 96 17.02 4.88 9.68
CA SER A 96 16.07 4.91 8.56
C SER A 96 15.72 3.50 8.05
N MET A 97 16.69 2.58 8.03
CA MET A 97 16.47 1.19 7.63
C MET A 97 15.67 0.40 8.69
N SER A 98 15.89 0.65 9.98
CA SER A 98 15.11 0.09 11.08
C SER A 98 13.64 0.54 10.99
N THR A 99 13.41 1.84 10.88
CA THR A 99 12.07 2.42 10.79
C THR A 99 11.34 1.95 9.52
N TYR A 100 12.06 1.80 8.41
CA TYR A 100 11.51 1.21 7.20
C TYR A 100 11.15 -0.28 7.37
N ASN A 101 11.96 -1.06 8.07
CA ASN A 101 11.63 -2.44 8.37
C ASN A 101 10.37 -2.52 9.25
N GLU A 102 10.21 -1.62 10.22
CA GLU A 102 8.98 -1.51 11.00
C GLU A 102 7.77 -1.20 10.11
N PHE A 103 7.88 -0.24 9.19
CA PHE A 103 6.82 0.06 8.24
C PHE A 103 6.47 -1.13 7.35
N ARG A 104 7.48 -1.90 6.89
CA ARG A 104 7.23 -3.16 6.16
C ARG A 104 6.48 -4.18 7.01
N LEU A 105 6.75 -4.27 8.31
CA LEU A 105 6.00 -5.15 9.21
C LEU A 105 4.54 -4.69 9.35
N LYS A 106 4.29 -3.37 9.42
CA LYS A 106 2.95 -2.78 9.46
C LYS A 106 2.16 -2.93 8.15
N SER A 107 2.84 -3.10 7.01
CA SER A 107 2.17 -3.14 5.69
C SER A 107 1.06 -4.20 5.56
N ILE A 108 1.14 -5.31 6.29
CA ILE A 108 0.07 -6.32 6.31
C ILE A 108 -1.16 -5.83 7.07
N LYS A 109 -0.96 -5.11 8.18
CA LYS A 109 -2.05 -4.47 8.91
C LYS A 109 -2.74 -3.41 8.04
N ILE A 110 -1.96 -2.60 7.31
CA ILE A 110 -2.50 -1.61 6.36
C ILE A 110 -3.33 -2.30 5.26
N LEU A 111 -2.87 -3.45 4.74
CA LEU A 111 -3.65 -4.23 3.77
C LEU A 111 -4.98 -4.71 4.37
N ILE A 112 -4.98 -5.19 5.61
CA ILE A 112 -6.20 -5.62 6.31
C ILE A 112 -7.16 -4.45 6.51
N GLU A 113 -6.68 -3.29 6.96
CA GLU A 113 -7.48 -2.09 7.14
C GLU A 113 -8.10 -1.62 5.81
N TYR A 114 -7.33 -1.67 4.72
CA TYR A 114 -7.84 -1.36 3.39
C TYR A 114 -8.92 -2.34 2.93
N LEU A 115 -8.70 -3.64 3.12
CA LEU A 115 -9.67 -4.67 2.80
C LEU A 115 -10.96 -4.54 3.64
N ALA A 116 -10.86 -4.14 4.91
CA ALA A 116 -12.01 -3.85 5.75
C ALA A 116 -12.83 -2.64 5.24
N LYS A 117 -12.16 -1.58 4.76
CA LYS A 117 -12.84 -0.44 4.13
C LYS A 117 -13.55 -0.83 2.83
N ILE A 118 -12.96 -1.72 2.04
CA ILE A 118 -13.61 -2.29 0.85
C ILE A 118 -14.84 -3.10 1.26
N GLN A 119 -14.73 -3.95 2.29
CA GLN A 119 -15.84 -4.76 2.80
C GLN A 119 -17.05 -3.93 3.22
N ILE A 120 -16.84 -2.79 3.90
CA ILE A 120 -17.92 -1.87 4.29
C ILE A 120 -18.70 -1.35 3.08
N GLN A 121 -18.08 -1.28 1.90
CA GLN A 121 -18.73 -0.82 0.67
C GLN A 121 -19.39 -1.93 -0.16
N ALA A 122 -19.16 -3.19 0.18
CA ALA A 122 -19.80 -4.33 -0.45
C ALA A 122 -21.14 -4.63 0.23
N SER A 123 -22.14 -5.10 -0.54
CA SER A 123 -23.45 -5.44 0.02
C SER A 123 -23.46 -6.73 0.85
N SER A 124 -22.48 -7.62 0.64
CA SER A 124 -22.23 -8.77 1.51
C SER A 124 -20.73 -9.06 1.63
N PRO A 125 -20.25 -9.54 2.80
CA PRO A 125 -18.88 -10.00 2.98
C PRO A 125 -18.51 -11.15 2.02
N ASP A 126 -19.45 -12.06 1.78
CA ASP A 126 -19.24 -13.25 0.95
C ASP A 126 -18.97 -12.92 -0.51
N CYS A 127 -19.53 -11.82 -1.02
CA CYS A 127 -19.32 -11.43 -2.41
C CYS A 127 -17.85 -11.14 -2.72
N LEU A 128 -17.14 -10.50 -1.79
CA LEU A 128 -15.72 -10.19 -1.97
C LEU A 128 -14.87 -11.46 -1.94
N GLU A 129 -15.17 -12.40 -1.04
CA GLU A 129 -14.48 -13.69 -0.98
C GLU A 129 -14.65 -14.50 -2.26
N GLN A 130 -15.82 -14.41 -2.91
CA GLN A 130 -16.09 -15.07 -4.19
C GLN A 130 -15.38 -14.42 -5.39
N ASN A 131 -15.11 -13.11 -5.32
CA ASN A 131 -14.56 -12.35 -6.44
C ASN A 131 -13.08 -11.99 -6.30
N ILE A 132 -12.48 -12.19 -5.12
CA ILE A 132 -11.07 -11.90 -4.84
C ILE A 132 -10.38 -13.23 -4.45
N PRO A 133 -9.69 -13.90 -5.40
CA PRO A 133 -9.02 -15.16 -5.13
C PRO A 133 -7.98 -15.02 -4.02
N GLY A 134 -8.00 -15.94 -3.05
CA GLY A 134 -7.09 -15.95 -1.91
C GLY A 134 -7.58 -15.13 -0.72
N LEU A 135 -8.69 -14.38 -0.84
CA LEU A 135 -9.16 -13.49 0.22
C LEU A 135 -9.70 -14.25 1.44
N LYS A 136 -10.45 -15.33 1.21
CA LYS A 136 -10.98 -16.17 2.28
C LYS A 136 -9.87 -16.78 3.13
N GLU A 137 -8.84 -17.37 2.50
CA GLU A 137 -7.71 -17.93 3.25
C GLU A 137 -6.87 -16.84 3.91
N PHE A 138 -6.81 -15.63 3.33
CA PHE A 138 -6.14 -14.50 3.95
C PHE A 138 -6.84 -14.05 5.24
N TYR A 139 -8.16 -13.88 5.23
CA TYR A 139 -8.91 -13.56 6.45
C TYR A 139 -8.88 -14.67 7.48
N ALA A 140 -8.98 -15.93 7.07
CA ALA A 140 -8.89 -17.06 7.98
C ALA A 140 -7.55 -17.08 8.73
N ARG A 141 -6.44 -16.85 8.01
CA ARG A 141 -5.11 -16.72 8.61
C ARG A 141 -5.03 -15.54 9.56
N TYR A 142 -5.52 -14.37 9.15
CA TYR A 142 -5.49 -13.18 10.00
C TYR A 142 -6.24 -13.40 11.32
N ARG A 143 -7.49 -13.89 11.25
CA ARG A 143 -8.32 -14.15 12.45
C ARG A 143 -7.73 -15.22 13.37
N TYR A 144 -7.12 -16.27 12.81
CA TYR A 144 -6.52 -17.35 13.58
C TYR A 144 -5.23 -16.93 14.29
N LEU A 145 -4.47 -16.02 13.68
CA LEU A 145 -3.12 -15.68 14.12
C LEU A 145 -3.04 -14.35 14.87
N GLU A 146 -4.14 -13.58 14.96
CA GLU A 146 -4.23 -12.30 15.68
C GLU A 146 -3.91 -12.43 17.19
N GLY A 147 -3.94 -13.66 17.73
CA GLY A 147 -3.64 -13.95 19.14
C GLY A 147 -2.28 -14.60 19.45
N GLU A 148 -1.60 -15.24 18.49
CA GLU A 148 -0.49 -16.17 18.83
C GLU A 148 0.77 -16.08 17.94
N VAL A 149 0.78 -15.33 16.83
CA VAL A 149 1.89 -15.38 15.86
C VAL A 149 2.30 -14.01 15.30
N GLY A 150 3.61 -13.81 15.10
CA GLY A 150 4.16 -12.56 14.56
C GLY A 150 3.64 -12.17 13.16
N LEU A 151 3.56 -10.86 12.90
CA LEU A 151 3.05 -10.24 11.65
C LEU A 151 3.66 -10.81 10.36
N SER A 152 4.88 -11.34 10.42
CA SER A 152 5.58 -11.96 9.28
C SER A 152 4.93 -13.25 8.80
N THR A 153 4.22 -13.97 9.66
CA THR A 153 3.49 -15.22 9.35
C THR A 153 2.08 -14.93 8.84
N LEU A 154 1.49 -13.79 9.22
CA LEU A 154 0.14 -13.36 8.82
C LEU A 154 -0.02 -13.17 7.31
N LYS A 155 1.06 -12.78 6.62
CA LYS A 155 0.99 -12.39 5.21
C LYS A 155 0.71 -13.54 4.24
N GLY A 156 0.93 -14.79 4.64
CA GLY A 156 0.83 -15.94 3.74
C GLY A 156 1.94 -16.01 2.70
N SER A 157 1.70 -16.74 1.60
CA SER A 157 2.66 -16.84 0.49
C SER A 157 2.60 -15.60 -0.41
N LYS A 158 3.71 -15.32 -1.10
CA LYS A 158 3.79 -14.21 -2.05
C LYS A 158 2.77 -14.37 -3.18
N GLU A 159 2.58 -15.61 -3.64
CA GLU A 159 1.66 -15.97 -4.73
C GLU A 159 0.21 -15.68 -4.33
N SER A 160 -0.19 -16.00 -3.09
CA SER A 160 -1.51 -15.65 -2.57
C SER A 160 -1.74 -14.14 -2.55
N LEU A 161 -0.76 -13.37 -2.06
CA LEU A 161 -0.85 -11.91 -2.03
C LEU A 161 -0.99 -11.34 -3.45
N LEU A 162 -0.22 -11.85 -4.41
CA LEU A 162 -0.29 -11.37 -5.80
C LEU A 162 -1.68 -11.59 -6.43
N LYS A 163 -2.37 -12.69 -6.10
CA LYS A 163 -3.76 -12.93 -6.54
C LYS A 163 -4.73 -11.89 -5.96
N ILE A 164 -4.60 -11.58 -4.67
CA ILE A 164 -5.39 -10.53 -4.02
C ILE A 164 -5.14 -9.19 -4.71
N TYR A 165 -3.87 -8.78 -4.87
CA TYR A 165 -3.54 -7.50 -5.50
C TYR A 165 -4.02 -7.39 -6.95
N GLY A 166 -3.94 -8.46 -7.74
CA GLY A 166 -4.47 -8.46 -9.11
C GLY A 166 -5.97 -8.12 -9.16
N SER A 167 -6.72 -8.51 -8.14
CA SER A 167 -8.14 -8.16 -8.00
C SER A 167 -8.34 -6.73 -7.49
N LEU A 168 -7.51 -6.28 -6.54
CA LEU A 168 -7.57 -4.92 -5.97
C LEU A 168 -7.29 -3.81 -7.00
N GLU A 169 -6.49 -4.10 -8.03
CA GLU A 169 -6.27 -3.20 -9.17
C GLU A 169 -7.59 -2.87 -9.91
N ASN A 170 -8.61 -3.72 -9.80
CA ASN A 170 -9.94 -3.56 -10.41
C ASN A 170 -11.08 -3.53 -9.38
N ILE A 171 -10.80 -3.07 -8.16
CA ILE A 171 -11.76 -3.20 -7.04
C ILE A 171 -13.11 -2.51 -7.30
N ASP A 172 -13.14 -1.40 -8.03
CA ASP A 172 -14.39 -0.68 -8.34
C ASP A 172 -15.35 -1.53 -9.20
N VAL A 173 -14.80 -2.37 -10.08
CA VAL A 173 -15.59 -3.31 -10.89
C VAL A 173 -16.18 -4.40 -10.00
N ILE A 174 -15.39 -4.92 -9.07
CA ILE A 174 -15.82 -5.95 -8.11
C ILE A 174 -16.91 -5.38 -7.19
N LEU A 175 -16.72 -4.19 -6.63
CA LEU A 175 -17.70 -3.52 -5.78
C LEU A 175 -19.01 -3.25 -6.53
N LYS A 176 -18.95 -2.85 -7.81
CA LYS A 176 -20.15 -2.71 -8.64
C LYS A 176 -20.90 -4.03 -8.83
N LYS A 177 -20.19 -5.15 -9.00
CA LYS A 177 -20.82 -6.49 -9.05
C LYS A 177 -21.47 -6.82 -7.70
N CYS A 178 -20.76 -6.60 -6.59
CA CYS A 178 -21.26 -6.89 -5.25
C CYS A 178 -22.43 -6.02 -4.80
N LYS A 179 -22.64 -4.84 -5.40
CA LYS A 179 -23.82 -4.00 -5.15
C LYS A 179 -25.07 -4.42 -5.93
N LYS A 180 -24.91 -5.17 -7.02
CA LYS A 180 -26.02 -5.61 -7.88
C LYS A 180 -26.67 -6.91 -7.40
N THR A 181 -26.04 -7.63 -6.48
CA THR A 181 -26.60 -8.83 -5.86
C THR A 181 -27.64 -8.42 -4.82
N LYS A 182 -28.86 -8.12 -5.30
CA LYS A 182 -30.09 -8.08 -4.49
C LYS A 182 -31.05 -9.12 -5.03
#